data_AF-A0A6P6H475-F1
#
_entry.id   AF-A0A6P6H475-F1
#
_cell.length_a   1.000
_cell.length_b   1.000
_cell.length_c   1.000
_cell.angle_alpha   90.00
_cell.angle_beta   90.00
_cell.angle_gamma   90.00
#
_symmetry.space_group_name_H-M   'P 1'
#
loop_
_entity.id
_entity.type
_entity.pdbx_description
1 polymer ?
#
loop_
_entity_poly.entity_id
_entity_poly.type
_entity_poly.pdbx_seq_one_letter_code
_entity_poly.pdbx_strand_id
1 'polypeptide(L)'
;MEDPRDGHAESERLSVVAGSFNVAFPDAAEKMRKVIMKLKGAQACVPPCGFQDVARRFLCYGCYSKACNFPLDCPVQDLTVTRGQQAKFSCTVNFQLPKEEITYSWKFAGGGLRTQDQSYFRDIPRAQGYLARIRPVQPTHNGTFSCSILHDQRPVARLYFFLNVTSAPPRGEIELQVSFRKVLRWAPKETETLEPWRPSLGELLARPEALTPGNQCLLATLAAVASASATLMVWVFFRWYFKGN
;
A
#
# COMPACT_ATOMS: atom_id res chain seq x y z
N MET A 1 -48.37 -4.87 65.89
CA MET A 1 -48.36 -6.34 65.93
C MET A 1 -47.69 -6.80 64.64
N GLU A 2 -46.36 -6.68 64.58
CA GLU A 2 -45.57 -7.21 63.47
C GLU A 2 -45.55 -8.74 63.59
N ASP A 3 -45.84 -9.42 62.48
CA ASP A 3 -45.88 -10.88 62.40
C ASP A 3 -44.45 -11.43 62.61
N PRO A 4 -44.19 -12.29 63.61
CA PRO A 4 -42.85 -12.82 63.89
C PRO A 4 -42.29 -13.76 62.80
N ARG A 5 -43.03 -14.01 61.71
CA ARG A 5 -42.67 -14.99 60.68
C ARG A 5 -41.78 -14.48 59.55
N ASP A 6 -41.59 -13.16 59.42
CA ASP A 6 -40.74 -12.61 58.34
C ASP A 6 -39.23 -12.65 58.65
N GLY A 7 -38.83 -12.79 59.92
CA GLY A 7 -37.42 -12.88 60.31
C GLY A 7 -36.76 -14.24 60.02
N HIS A 8 -37.54 -15.32 59.91
CA HIS A 8 -37.00 -16.66 59.67
C HIS A 8 -36.70 -16.93 58.20
N ALA A 9 -37.50 -16.38 57.27
CA ALA A 9 -37.35 -16.60 55.84
C ALA A 9 -36.14 -15.86 55.22
N GLU A 10 -35.75 -14.71 55.80
CA GLU A 10 -34.58 -13.95 55.32
C GLU A 10 -33.25 -14.55 55.82
N SER A 11 -33.24 -15.08 57.05
CA SER A 11 -32.11 -15.83 57.59
C SER A 11 -31.87 -17.15 56.84
N GLU A 12 -32.93 -17.85 56.42
CA GLU A 12 -32.82 -19.09 55.65
C GLU A 12 -32.32 -18.87 54.21
N ARG A 13 -32.71 -17.75 53.57
CA ARG A 13 -32.22 -17.38 52.23
C ARG A 13 -30.73 -17.03 52.22
N LEU A 14 -30.20 -16.42 53.28
CA LEU A 14 -28.76 -16.22 53.41
C LEU A 14 -28.00 -17.54 53.66
N SER A 15 -28.59 -18.49 54.38
CA SER A 15 -27.93 -19.78 54.68
C SER A 15 -27.98 -20.80 53.55
N VAL A 16 -29.01 -20.78 52.69
CA VAL A 16 -29.10 -21.68 51.51
C VAL A 16 -28.19 -21.21 50.36
N VAL A 17 -27.88 -19.91 50.30
CA VAL A 17 -26.92 -19.33 49.32
C VAL A 17 -25.46 -19.45 49.81
N ALA A 18 -25.25 -19.76 51.09
CA ALA A 18 -23.93 -19.99 51.67
C ALA A 18 -23.48 -21.45 51.47
N GLY A 19 -23.39 -21.92 50.22
CA GLY A 19 -22.36 -22.92 49.94
C GLY A 19 -21.04 -22.37 50.51
N SER A 20 -20.32 -23.18 51.32
CA SER A 20 -19.11 -22.75 52.02
C SER A 20 -18.31 -21.81 51.12
N PHE A 21 -17.99 -20.60 51.57
CA PHE A 21 -17.31 -19.59 50.75
C PHE A 21 -16.03 -20.14 50.08
N ASN A 22 -15.43 -21.17 50.69
CA ASN A 22 -14.32 -21.96 50.17
C ASN A 22 -14.62 -22.69 48.84
N VAL A 23 -15.88 -22.91 48.49
CA VAL A 23 -16.36 -23.53 47.24
C VAL A 23 -16.95 -22.47 46.32
N ALA A 24 -17.72 -21.53 46.88
CA ALA A 24 -18.42 -20.51 46.08
C ALA A 24 -17.44 -19.54 45.38
N PHE A 25 -16.39 -19.05 46.06
CA PHE A 25 -15.43 -18.13 45.45
C PHE A 25 -14.59 -18.78 44.35
N PRO A 26 -14.00 -19.98 44.52
CA PRO A 26 -13.28 -20.64 43.44
C PRO A 26 -14.17 -20.98 42.24
N ASP A 27 -15.41 -21.41 42.44
CA ASP A 27 -16.35 -21.67 41.34
C ASP A 27 -16.70 -20.38 40.58
N ALA A 28 -16.95 -19.28 41.30
CA ALA A 28 -17.16 -17.97 40.68
C ALA A 28 -15.92 -17.49 39.91
N ALA A 29 -14.72 -17.65 40.48
CA ALA A 29 -13.46 -17.28 39.83
C ALA A 29 -13.22 -18.10 38.55
N GLU A 30 -13.51 -19.40 38.55
CA GLU A 30 -13.37 -20.25 37.36
C GLU A 30 -14.39 -19.88 36.28
N LYS A 31 -15.63 -19.54 36.66
CA LYS A 31 -16.64 -19.00 35.74
C LYS A 31 -16.16 -17.68 35.12
N MET A 32 -15.64 -16.75 35.91
CA MET A 32 -15.07 -15.50 35.42
C MET A 32 -13.89 -15.74 34.48
N ARG A 33 -12.99 -16.66 34.84
CA ARG A 33 -11.84 -17.04 34.00
C ARG A 33 -12.27 -17.55 32.63
N LYS A 34 -13.30 -18.41 32.57
CA LYS A 34 -13.88 -18.92 31.32
C LYS A 34 -14.46 -17.80 30.45
N VAL A 35 -15.09 -16.79 31.05
CA VAL A 35 -15.59 -15.62 30.33
C VAL A 35 -14.43 -14.78 29.79
N ILE A 36 -13.44 -14.46 30.63
CA ILE A 36 -12.27 -13.65 30.26
C ILE A 36 -11.50 -14.28 29.09
N MET A 37 -11.30 -15.61 29.11
CA MET A 37 -10.60 -16.32 28.04
C MET A 37 -11.32 -16.29 26.69
N LYS A 38 -12.63 -16.02 26.67
CA LYS A 38 -13.42 -15.85 25.44
C LYS A 38 -13.43 -14.41 24.93
N LEU A 39 -13.01 -13.45 25.74
CA LEU A 39 -12.95 -12.05 25.32
C LEU A 39 -11.84 -11.87 24.28
N LYS A 40 -12.12 -11.04 23.27
CA LYS A 40 -11.10 -10.63 22.32
C LYS A 40 -10.05 -9.80 23.06
N GLY A 41 -8.78 -10.19 22.95
CA GLY A 41 -7.67 -9.41 23.51
C GLY A 41 -7.66 -7.98 22.97
N ALA A 42 -7.37 -7.02 23.85
CA ALA A 42 -7.19 -5.63 23.45
C ALA A 42 -5.98 -5.50 22.51
N GLN A 43 -6.09 -4.61 21.51
CA GLN A 43 -5.03 -4.37 20.53
C GLN A 43 -3.75 -3.85 21.20
N ALA A 44 -2.58 -4.22 20.66
CA ALA A 44 -1.30 -3.68 21.10
C ALA A 44 -1.26 -2.16 20.92
N CYS A 45 -0.61 -1.46 21.86
CA CYS A 45 -0.32 -0.04 21.67
C CYS A 45 0.68 0.13 20.52
N VAL A 46 0.41 1.03 19.58
CA VAL A 46 1.26 1.25 18.40
C VAL A 46 2.08 2.55 18.57
N PRO A 47 3.38 2.50 18.88
CA PRO A 47 4.22 3.71 18.95
C PRO A 47 4.38 4.38 17.56
N PRO A 48 4.83 5.65 17.47
CA PRO A 48 5.41 6.48 18.54
C PRO A 48 4.48 7.52 19.17
N CYS A 49 3.29 7.72 18.61
CA CYS A 49 2.41 8.85 18.95
C CYS A 49 0.93 8.45 19.00
N GLY A 50 0.13 9.35 19.55
CA GLY A 50 -1.32 9.32 19.53
C GLY A 50 -1.97 8.60 20.72
N PHE A 51 -3.18 9.04 21.03
CA PHE A 51 -4.05 8.44 22.03
C PHE A 51 -4.85 7.30 21.42
N GLN A 52 -4.79 6.11 21.99
CA GLN A 52 -5.40 4.90 21.39
C GLN A 52 -6.39 4.28 22.37
N ASP A 53 -7.63 4.76 22.33
CA ASP A 53 -8.65 4.32 23.28
C ASP A 53 -9.13 2.89 23.00
N VAL A 54 -9.18 2.50 21.72
CA VAL A 54 -9.55 1.15 21.29
C VAL A 54 -8.56 0.09 21.77
N ALA A 55 -7.33 0.49 22.12
CA ALA A 55 -6.28 -0.37 22.67
C ALA A 55 -6.24 -0.36 24.22
N ARG A 56 -7.22 0.26 24.88
CA ARG A 56 -7.35 0.31 26.34
C ARG A 56 -7.44 -1.11 26.93
N ARG A 57 -6.68 -1.32 28.00
CA ARG A 57 -6.65 -2.59 28.76
C ARG A 57 -7.18 -2.37 30.16
N PHE A 58 -7.90 -3.35 30.69
CA PHE A 58 -8.23 -3.42 32.11
C PHE A 58 -7.13 -4.18 32.85
N LEU A 59 -6.55 -3.58 33.90
CA LEU A 59 -5.52 -4.18 34.72
C LEU A 59 -6.17 -4.82 35.96
N CYS A 60 -6.31 -6.15 35.94
CA CYS A 60 -6.99 -6.89 37.00
C CYS A 60 -6.36 -6.72 38.39
N TYR A 61 -5.02 -6.63 38.47
CA TYR A 61 -4.31 -6.47 39.74
C TYR A 61 -4.66 -5.16 40.46
N GLY A 62 -4.91 -4.09 39.70
CA GLY A 62 -5.21 -2.77 40.26
C GLY A 62 -6.68 -2.34 40.14
N CYS A 63 -7.52 -3.13 39.48
CA CYS A 63 -8.92 -2.80 39.21
C CYS A 63 -9.13 -1.45 38.49
N TYR A 64 -8.30 -1.13 37.50
CA TYR A 64 -8.45 0.09 36.70
C TYR A 64 -8.14 -0.11 35.22
N SER A 65 -8.65 0.79 34.38
CA SER A 65 -8.40 0.82 32.94
C SER A 65 -7.19 1.68 32.59
N LYS A 66 -6.34 1.21 31.70
CA LYS A 66 -5.18 1.94 31.17
C LYS A 66 -5.28 2.06 29.65
N ALA A 67 -5.38 3.30 29.16
CA ALA A 67 -5.32 3.61 27.73
C ALA A 67 -3.86 3.72 27.25
N CYS A 68 -3.64 3.55 25.95
CA CYS A 68 -2.35 3.86 25.33
C CYS A 68 -2.27 5.37 25.12
N ASN A 69 -1.48 6.05 25.96
CA ASN A 69 -1.34 7.50 25.93
C ASN A 69 0.09 7.89 25.51
N PHE A 70 0.35 7.90 24.20
CA PHE A 70 1.58 8.44 23.64
C PHE A 70 1.44 9.96 23.40
N PRO A 71 2.55 10.69 23.19
CA PRO A 71 2.49 12.09 22.78
C PRO A 71 1.59 12.26 21.56
N LEU A 72 0.74 13.29 21.56
CA LEU A 72 -0.17 13.55 20.44
C LEU A 72 0.59 13.87 19.15
N ASP A 73 1.76 14.48 19.27
CA ASP A 73 2.60 14.89 18.15
C ASP A 73 3.42 13.74 17.60
N CYS A 74 3.13 13.38 16.35
CA CYS A 74 3.87 12.38 15.60
C CYS A 74 5.15 12.99 14.99
N PRO A 75 6.18 12.17 14.74
CA PRO A 75 7.39 12.62 14.06
C PRO A 75 7.10 13.30 12.72
N VAL A 76 7.89 14.32 12.39
CA VAL A 76 7.78 15.07 11.13
C VAL A 76 8.19 14.18 9.96
N GLN A 77 7.36 14.16 8.91
CA GLN A 77 7.64 13.47 7.65
C GLN A 77 8.15 14.47 6.61
N ASP A 78 9.35 14.27 6.10
CA ASP A 78 9.96 15.14 5.10
C ASP A 78 9.56 14.69 3.68
N LEU A 79 9.03 15.62 2.87
CA LEU A 79 8.52 15.40 1.53
C LEU A 79 9.21 16.36 0.55
N THR A 80 9.90 15.82 -0.45
CA THR A 80 10.52 16.63 -1.51
C THR A 80 9.72 16.47 -2.79
N VAL A 81 9.19 17.58 -3.32
CA VAL A 81 8.35 17.57 -4.53
C VAL A 81 8.80 18.64 -5.52
N THR A 82 8.93 18.25 -6.79
CA THR A 82 9.31 19.17 -7.85
C THR A 82 8.18 20.15 -8.16
N ARG A 83 8.52 21.42 -8.40
CA ARG A 83 7.58 22.46 -8.85
C ARG A 83 6.72 21.97 -10.02
N GLY A 84 5.42 22.25 -9.98
CA GLY A 84 4.47 21.86 -11.01
C GLY A 84 3.88 20.45 -10.83
N GLN A 85 4.51 19.58 -10.02
CA GLN A 85 3.97 18.27 -9.68
C GLN A 85 2.87 18.37 -8.60
N GLN A 86 2.40 17.20 -8.17
CA GLN A 86 1.44 17.05 -7.09
C GLN A 86 2.14 16.72 -5.77
N ALA A 87 1.71 17.37 -4.68
CA ALA A 87 1.92 16.86 -3.33
C ALA A 87 0.62 16.25 -2.77
N LYS A 88 0.74 15.14 -2.03
CA LYS A 88 -0.36 14.42 -1.38
C LYS A 88 0.03 14.16 0.08
N PHE A 89 -0.82 14.55 1.01
CA PHE A 89 -0.59 14.37 2.45
C PHE A 89 -1.70 13.49 3.02
N SER A 90 -1.34 12.34 3.60
CA SER A 90 -2.29 11.39 4.19
C SER A 90 -2.28 11.51 5.70
N CYS A 91 -3.38 12.01 6.27
CA CYS A 91 -3.56 12.12 7.70
C CYS A 91 -4.12 10.82 8.28
N THR A 92 -3.28 9.80 8.30
CA THR A 92 -3.63 8.43 8.70
C THR A 92 -2.59 7.90 9.68
N VAL A 93 -3.08 7.32 10.77
CA VAL A 93 -2.24 6.67 11.80
C VAL A 93 -2.28 5.15 11.65
N ASN A 94 -1.29 4.47 12.22
CA ASN A 94 -1.15 3.02 12.12
C ASN A 94 -1.96 2.23 13.18
N PHE A 95 -2.80 2.92 13.95
CA PHE A 95 -3.70 2.31 14.93
C PHE A 95 -5.16 2.58 14.55
N GLN A 96 -6.06 1.76 15.07
CA GLN A 96 -7.48 1.92 14.80
C GLN A 96 -8.03 3.17 15.49
N LEU A 97 -8.62 4.05 14.68
CA LEU A 97 -9.40 5.17 15.17
C LEU A 97 -10.83 4.71 15.54
N PRO A 98 -11.52 5.39 16.46
CA PRO A 98 -12.94 5.15 16.73
C PRO A 98 -13.78 5.36 15.46
N LYS A 99 -14.90 4.64 15.31
CA LYS A 99 -15.67 4.66 14.05
C LYS A 99 -16.58 5.88 13.89
N GLU A 100 -16.92 6.55 14.97
CA GLU A 100 -17.85 7.68 15.01
C GLU A 100 -17.11 8.99 15.33
N GLU A 101 -17.63 10.11 14.83
CA GLU A 101 -17.25 11.48 15.22
C GLU A 101 -15.77 11.90 14.99
N ILE A 102 -15.07 11.30 14.02
CA ILE A 102 -13.73 11.78 13.63
C ILE A 102 -13.84 13.06 12.80
N THR A 103 -13.13 14.10 13.23
CA THR A 103 -12.95 15.34 12.47
C THR A 103 -11.47 15.55 12.16
N TYR A 104 -11.17 16.13 10.98
CA TYR A 104 -9.81 16.49 10.59
C TYR A 104 -9.69 18.02 10.48
N SER A 105 -8.61 18.57 11.01
CA SER A 105 -8.25 19.98 10.78
C SER A 105 -6.84 20.09 10.25
N TRP A 106 -6.65 20.95 9.25
CA TRP A 106 -5.36 21.18 8.63
C TRP A 106 -4.85 22.58 8.92
N LYS A 107 -3.56 22.67 9.18
CA LYS A 107 -2.84 23.92 9.38
C LYS A 107 -1.55 23.96 8.58
N PHE A 108 -1.06 25.17 8.31
CA PHE A 108 0.17 25.40 7.57
C PHE A 108 1.07 26.43 8.25
N ALA A 109 2.34 26.09 8.36
CA ALA A 109 3.44 26.98 8.75
C ALA A 109 4.34 27.18 7.52
N GLY A 110 4.17 28.32 6.84
CA GLY A 110 4.90 28.64 5.61
C GLY A 110 6.31 29.17 5.84
N GLY A 111 6.98 29.53 4.74
CA GLY A 111 8.32 30.13 4.78
C GLY A 111 9.46 29.12 4.90
N GLY A 112 9.22 27.86 4.52
CA GLY A 112 10.24 26.80 4.61
C GLY A 112 10.59 26.38 6.03
N LEU A 113 9.76 26.73 7.02
CA LEU A 113 9.98 26.37 8.42
C LEU A 113 9.62 24.90 8.66
N ARG A 114 10.58 24.13 9.19
CA ARG A 114 10.39 22.76 9.70
C ARG A 114 10.13 22.82 11.20
N THR A 115 8.88 22.65 11.64
CA THR A 115 8.51 22.80 13.06
C THR A 115 7.33 21.93 13.47
N GLN A 116 7.25 21.60 14.76
CA GLN A 116 6.08 20.99 15.42
C GLN A 116 5.39 21.95 16.38
N ASP A 117 5.94 23.16 16.58
CA ASP A 117 5.34 24.15 17.45
C ASP A 117 4.09 24.75 16.80
N GLN A 118 2.94 24.48 17.42
CA GLN A 118 1.61 24.90 17.00
C GLN A 118 1.45 26.42 16.88
N SER A 119 2.28 27.22 17.53
CA SER A 119 2.22 28.69 17.49
C SER A 119 2.44 29.28 16.09
N TYR A 120 3.22 28.58 15.25
CA TYR A 120 3.54 29.02 13.88
C TYR A 120 2.47 28.66 12.84
N PHE A 121 1.51 27.83 13.21
CA PHE A 121 0.56 27.24 12.28
C PHE A 121 -0.72 28.07 12.15
N ARG A 122 -1.17 28.27 10.90
CA ARG A 122 -2.44 28.92 10.58
C ARG A 122 -3.43 27.91 10.00
N ASP A 123 -4.70 28.04 10.36
CA ASP A 123 -5.76 27.14 9.88
C ASP A 123 -5.97 27.24 8.36
N ILE A 124 -6.21 26.08 7.73
CA ILE A 124 -6.57 25.96 6.32
C ILE A 124 -8.07 25.64 6.23
N PRO A 125 -8.95 26.64 6.06
CA PRO A 125 -10.40 26.47 6.27
C PRO A 125 -11.07 25.45 5.33
N ARG A 126 -10.48 25.21 4.15
CA ARG A 126 -11.05 24.30 3.12
C ARG A 126 -10.53 22.87 3.18
N ALA A 127 -9.63 22.55 4.10
CA ALA A 127 -9.06 21.22 4.24
C ALA A 127 -9.56 20.58 5.54
N GLN A 128 -10.60 19.75 5.43
CA GLN A 128 -11.27 19.09 6.57
C GLN A 128 -11.37 17.56 6.43
N GLY A 129 -10.73 16.99 5.41
CA GLY A 129 -10.70 15.53 5.19
C GLY A 129 -9.40 14.89 5.67
N TYR A 130 -9.34 13.56 5.66
CA TYR A 130 -8.12 12.81 5.95
C TYR A 130 -6.99 13.03 4.91
N LEU A 131 -7.32 13.62 3.76
CA LEU A 131 -6.41 13.80 2.64
C LEU A 131 -6.32 15.27 2.24
N ALA A 132 -5.09 15.81 2.23
CA ALA A 132 -4.80 17.11 1.61
C ALA A 132 -3.99 16.93 0.34
N ARG A 133 -4.26 17.77 -0.67
CA ARG A 133 -3.65 17.68 -2.00
C ARG A 133 -3.36 19.05 -2.55
N ILE A 134 -2.14 19.23 -3.06
CA ILE A 134 -1.71 20.45 -3.75
C ILE A 134 -1.37 20.09 -5.20
N ARG A 135 -2.02 20.77 -6.15
CA ARG A 135 -1.77 20.66 -7.59
C ARG A 135 -2.08 21.99 -8.28
N PRO A 136 -1.14 22.63 -8.99
CA PRO A 136 0.30 22.34 -9.00
C PRO A 136 1.00 22.82 -7.72
N VAL A 137 2.09 22.15 -7.34
CA VAL A 137 2.97 22.61 -6.26
C VAL A 137 3.76 23.84 -6.71
N GLN A 138 3.81 24.85 -5.84
CA GLN A 138 4.50 26.12 -6.03
C GLN A 138 5.51 26.33 -4.89
N PRO A 139 6.59 27.11 -5.10
CA PRO A 139 7.58 27.39 -4.06
C PRO A 139 7.00 28.02 -2.79
N THR A 140 5.89 28.74 -2.90
CA THR A 140 5.15 29.34 -1.76
C THR A 140 4.56 28.30 -0.80
N HIS A 141 4.40 27.05 -1.24
CA HIS A 141 3.93 25.95 -0.40
C HIS A 141 5.06 25.33 0.44
N ASN A 142 6.31 25.80 0.32
CA ASN A 142 7.43 25.33 1.13
C ASN A 142 7.19 25.64 2.61
N GLY A 143 7.28 24.64 3.47
CA GLY A 143 6.99 24.75 4.91
C GLY A 143 6.40 23.47 5.50
N THR A 144 5.87 23.56 6.70
CA THR A 144 5.27 22.41 7.40
C THR A 144 3.74 22.45 7.34
N PHE A 145 3.13 21.34 6.94
CA PHE A 145 1.70 21.08 7.06
C PHE A 145 1.45 20.23 8.30
N SER A 146 0.44 20.59 9.09
CA SER A 146 0.01 19.82 10.25
C SER A 146 -1.44 19.38 10.05
N CYS A 147 -1.73 18.11 10.28
CA CYS A 147 -3.10 17.61 10.37
C CYS A 147 -3.38 17.15 11.79
N SER A 148 -4.49 17.59 12.37
CA SER A 148 -5.00 17.10 13.66
C SER A 148 -6.20 16.20 13.44
N ILE A 149 -6.15 15.01 14.02
CA ILE A 149 -7.26 14.06 14.08
C ILE A 149 -7.97 14.29 15.42
N LEU A 150 -9.25 14.65 15.39
CA LEU A 150 -10.05 14.88 16.58
C LEU A 150 -11.14 13.81 16.71
N HIS A 151 -11.41 13.40 17.94
CA HIS A 151 -12.56 12.58 18.32
C HIS A 151 -13.29 13.32 19.44
N ASP A 152 -14.58 13.64 19.24
CA ASP A 152 -15.39 14.44 20.17
C ASP A 152 -14.70 15.76 20.57
N GLN A 153 -14.13 16.48 19.59
CA GLN A 153 -13.34 17.71 19.78
C GLN A 153 -12.02 17.54 20.56
N ARG A 154 -11.62 16.31 20.93
CA ARG A 154 -10.34 16.03 21.59
C ARG A 154 -9.31 15.52 20.58
N PRO A 155 -8.08 16.07 20.55
CA PRO A 155 -7.05 15.62 19.64
C PRO A 155 -6.59 14.20 20.00
N VAL A 156 -6.62 13.31 19.01
CA VAL A 156 -6.17 11.92 19.10
C VAL A 156 -4.73 11.80 18.61
N ALA A 157 -4.38 12.49 17.52
CA ALA A 157 -3.03 12.54 16.97
C ALA A 157 -2.85 13.80 16.11
N ARG A 158 -1.61 14.27 16.01
CA ARG A 158 -1.18 15.37 15.12
C ARG A 158 -0.02 14.91 14.26
N LEU A 159 -0.20 14.94 12.96
CA LEU A 159 0.79 14.53 11.97
C LEU A 159 1.40 15.77 11.32
N TYR A 160 2.71 15.75 11.10
CA TYR A 160 3.46 16.86 10.52
C TYR A 160 4.15 16.41 9.24
N PHE A 161 4.08 17.26 8.21
CA PHE A 161 4.64 17.02 6.89
C PHE A 161 5.44 18.24 6.45
N PHE A 162 6.76 18.15 6.43
CA PHE A 162 7.61 19.21 5.91
C PHE A 162 7.73 19.06 4.39
N LEU A 163 7.14 19.99 3.64
CA LEU A 163 7.21 20.02 2.18
C LEU A 163 8.37 20.90 1.73
N ASN A 164 9.39 20.30 1.14
CA ASN A 164 10.44 21.00 0.41
C ASN A 164 10.13 21.00 -1.09
N VAL A 165 10.04 22.18 -1.69
CA VAL A 165 9.72 22.34 -3.11
C VAL A 165 10.99 22.59 -3.90
N THR A 166 11.41 21.60 -4.69
CA THR A 166 12.56 21.75 -5.58
C THR A 166 12.16 22.42 -6.88
N SER A 167 13.02 23.28 -7.41
CA SER A 167 12.88 23.75 -8.79
C SER A 167 12.99 22.54 -9.71
N ALA A 168 12.14 22.48 -10.76
CA ALA A 168 12.42 21.58 -11.87
C ALA A 168 13.83 21.86 -12.41
N PRO A 169 14.58 20.85 -12.89
CA PRO A 169 15.90 21.08 -13.47
C PRO A 169 15.82 22.21 -14.52
N PRO A 170 16.76 23.16 -14.54
CA PRO A 170 16.72 24.30 -15.44
C PRO A 170 16.56 23.85 -16.90
N ARG A 171 15.78 24.61 -17.69
CA ARG A 171 15.57 24.33 -19.14
C ARG A 171 16.88 24.05 -19.89
N GLY A 172 17.98 24.69 -19.49
CA GLY A 172 19.31 24.46 -20.07
C GLY A 172 19.85 23.04 -19.85
N GLU A 173 19.57 22.39 -18.72
CA GLU A 173 19.94 20.98 -18.49
C GLU A 173 19.10 20.01 -19.31
N ILE A 174 17.84 20.36 -19.60
CA ILE A 174 16.99 19.57 -20.52
C ILE A 174 17.55 19.65 -21.95
N GLU A 175 17.96 20.84 -22.41
CA GLU A 175 18.61 21.00 -23.72
C GLU A 175 19.97 20.30 -23.79
N LEU A 176 20.77 20.34 -22.72
CA LEU A 176 22.03 19.63 -22.63
C LEU A 176 21.83 18.11 -22.59
N GLN A 177 20.83 17.60 -21.88
CA GLN A 177 20.53 16.16 -21.87
C GLN A 177 19.95 15.70 -23.20
N VAL A 178 19.13 16.52 -23.88
CA VAL A 178 18.65 16.22 -25.23
C VAL A 178 19.81 16.23 -26.23
N SER A 179 20.74 17.18 -26.09
CA SER A 179 21.95 17.26 -26.93
C SER A 179 22.90 16.11 -26.67
N PHE A 180 23.17 15.77 -25.41
CA PHE A 180 23.99 14.62 -25.03
C PHE A 180 23.38 13.30 -25.51
N ARG A 181 22.06 13.15 -25.44
CA ARG A 181 21.34 11.98 -25.97
C ARG A 181 21.36 11.92 -27.51
N LYS A 182 21.47 13.08 -28.17
CA LYS A 182 21.67 13.17 -29.62
C LYS A 182 23.11 12.78 -29.99
N VAL A 183 24.09 13.24 -29.22
CA VAL A 183 25.51 12.84 -29.35
C VAL A 183 25.71 11.35 -29.07
N LEU A 184 25.07 10.78 -28.05
CA LEU A 184 25.12 9.34 -27.78
C LEU A 184 24.43 8.50 -28.87
N ARG A 185 23.46 9.06 -29.59
CA ARG A 185 22.91 8.40 -30.80
C ARG A 185 23.85 8.51 -32.01
N TRP A 186 24.78 9.47 -31.99
CA TRP A 186 25.77 9.69 -33.04
C TRP A 186 27.11 9.02 -32.73
N ALA A 187 27.34 8.66 -31.47
CA ALA A 187 28.37 7.73 -31.10
C ALA A 187 28.15 6.48 -31.97
N PRO A 188 29.13 6.09 -32.79
CA PRO A 188 29.05 4.85 -33.53
C PRO A 188 28.72 3.78 -32.50
N LYS A 189 27.66 3.01 -32.71
CA LYS A 189 27.65 1.68 -32.10
C LYS A 189 28.97 1.08 -32.53
N GLU A 190 29.89 0.84 -31.60
CA GLU A 190 31.02 -0.02 -31.85
C GLU A 190 30.41 -1.29 -32.43
N THR A 191 30.54 -1.41 -33.74
CA THR A 191 30.27 -2.62 -34.49
C THR A 191 31.32 -3.58 -33.99
N GLU A 192 31.02 -4.24 -32.86
CA GLU A 192 31.42 -5.62 -32.70
C GLU A 192 31.05 -6.29 -34.03
N THR A 193 32.08 -6.72 -34.73
CA THR A 193 31.99 -7.43 -36.00
C THR A 193 31.30 -8.75 -35.71
N LEU A 194 29.97 -8.71 -35.62
CA LEU A 194 29.13 -9.88 -35.63
C LEU A 194 29.28 -10.49 -37.03
N GLU A 195 29.82 -11.71 -37.07
CA GLU A 195 29.88 -12.50 -38.29
C GLU A 195 28.51 -12.51 -39.01
N PRO A 196 28.50 -12.58 -40.36
CA PRO A 196 27.28 -12.69 -41.12
C PRO A 196 26.44 -13.89 -40.64
N TRP A 197 25.28 -13.59 -40.03
CA TRP A 197 24.34 -14.60 -39.55
C TRP A 197 23.87 -15.50 -40.71
N ARG A 198 24.17 -16.80 -40.63
CA ARG A 198 23.70 -17.81 -41.60
C ARG A 198 22.74 -18.77 -40.89
N PRO A 199 21.42 -18.56 -41.00
CA PRO A 199 20.46 -19.42 -40.32
C PRO A 199 20.36 -20.80 -40.95
N SER A 200 20.05 -21.79 -40.12
CA SER A 200 19.60 -23.11 -40.57
C SER A 200 18.14 -23.08 -41.01
N LEU A 201 17.72 -24.03 -41.86
CA LEU A 201 16.33 -24.13 -42.34
C LEU A 201 15.32 -24.24 -41.18
N GLY A 202 15.71 -24.90 -40.08
CA GLY A 202 14.87 -25.04 -38.89
C GLY A 202 14.60 -23.71 -38.17
N GLU A 203 15.58 -22.80 -38.15
CA GLU A 203 15.43 -21.48 -37.53
C GLU A 203 14.57 -20.52 -38.36
N LEU A 204 14.54 -20.69 -39.69
CA LEU A 204 13.66 -19.92 -40.58
C LEU A 204 12.18 -20.31 -40.40
N LEU A 205 11.89 -21.56 -40.02
CA LEU A 205 10.52 -22.03 -39.80
C LEU A 205 10.00 -21.75 -38.39
N ALA A 206 10.90 -21.56 -37.41
CA ALA A 206 10.53 -21.34 -36.01
C ALA A 206 10.20 -19.86 -35.67
N ARG A 207 10.55 -18.89 -36.53
CA ARG A 207 10.29 -17.46 -36.29
C ARG A 207 9.52 -16.81 -37.45
N PRO A 208 8.25 -16.43 -37.27
CA PRO A 208 7.39 -15.90 -38.35
C PRO A 208 7.84 -14.53 -38.89
N GLU A 209 8.69 -13.79 -38.17
CA GLU A 209 9.20 -12.47 -38.56
C GLU A 209 10.42 -12.54 -39.51
N ALA A 210 10.95 -13.73 -39.82
CA ALA A 210 12.12 -13.93 -40.68
C ALA A 210 11.77 -14.16 -42.17
N LEU A 211 10.48 -14.18 -42.53
CA LEU A 211 9.99 -14.40 -43.90
C LEU A 211 10.02 -13.11 -44.72
N THR A 212 11.19 -12.78 -45.27
CA THR A 212 11.33 -11.71 -46.26
C THR A 212 10.76 -12.15 -47.64
N PRO A 213 10.32 -11.20 -48.50
CA PRO A 213 9.68 -11.53 -49.78
C PRO A 213 10.54 -12.39 -50.71
N GLY A 214 11.86 -12.20 -50.67
CA GLY A 214 12.81 -12.99 -51.46
C GLY A 214 12.86 -14.46 -51.02
N ASN A 215 12.83 -14.73 -49.72
CA ASN A 215 12.87 -16.10 -49.19
C ASN A 215 11.55 -16.85 -49.45
N GLN A 216 10.42 -16.14 -49.46
CA GLN A 216 9.13 -16.70 -49.86
C GLN A 216 9.15 -17.16 -51.33
N CYS A 217 9.76 -16.38 -52.22
CA CYS A 217 9.92 -16.76 -53.62
C CYS A 217 10.77 -18.02 -53.77
N LEU A 218 11.90 -18.10 -53.04
CA LEU A 218 12.76 -19.28 -53.04
C LEU A 218 12.03 -20.54 -52.50
N LEU A 219 11.29 -20.42 -51.40
CA LEU A 219 10.49 -21.53 -50.88
C LEU A 219 9.40 -21.99 -51.86
N ALA A 220 8.73 -21.05 -52.55
CA ALA A 220 7.75 -21.38 -53.57
C ALA A 220 8.40 -22.12 -54.76
N THR A 221 9.59 -21.70 -55.19
CA THR A 221 10.32 -22.41 -56.26
C THR A 221 10.71 -23.83 -55.86
N LEU A 222 11.19 -24.03 -54.63
CA LEU A 222 11.54 -25.36 -54.12
C LEU A 222 10.32 -26.28 -54.05
N ALA A 223 9.18 -25.76 -53.58
CA ALA A 223 7.93 -26.52 -53.53
C ALA A 223 7.44 -26.89 -54.94
N ALA A 224 7.54 -25.97 -55.90
CA ALA A 224 7.17 -26.22 -57.29
C ALA A 224 8.05 -27.32 -57.91
N VAL A 225 9.37 -27.25 -57.74
CA VAL A 225 10.32 -28.25 -58.25
C VAL A 225 10.06 -29.62 -57.61
N ALA A 226 9.84 -29.67 -56.29
CA ALA A 226 9.51 -30.91 -55.60
C ALA A 226 8.22 -31.54 -56.15
N SER A 227 7.17 -30.74 -56.36
CA SER A 227 5.90 -31.21 -56.91
C SER A 227 6.02 -31.73 -58.34
N ALA A 228 6.79 -31.05 -59.20
CA ALA A 228 7.06 -31.47 -60.56
C ALA A 228 7.89 -32.76 -60.60
N SER A 229 8.85 -32.91 -59.69
CA SER A 229 9.63 -34.14 -59.58
C SER A 229 8.78 -35.32 -59.13
N ALA A 230 7.85 -35.11 -58.20
CA ALA A 230 6.93 -36.15 -57.73
C ALA A 230 5.95 -36.57 -58.84
N THR A 231 5.40 -35.62 -59.60
CA THR A 231 4.51 -35.96 -60.73
C THR A 231 5.25 -36.68 -61.84
N LEU A 232 6.50 -36.33 -62.13
CA LEU A 232 7.33 -37.09 -63.06
C LEU A 232 7.61 -38.51 -62.56
N MET A 233 7.94 -38.70 -61.29
CA MET A 233 8.16 -40.03 -60.70
C MET A 233 6.89 -40.88 -60.77
N VAL A 234 5.73 -40.30 -60.45
CA VAL A 234 4.42 -40.97 -60.56
C VAL A 234 4.10 -41.31 -62.02
N TRP A 235 4.36 -40.39 -62.95
CA TRP A 235 4.13 -40.63 -64.38
C TRP A 235 5.06 -41.71 -64.96
N VAL A 236 6.34 -41.71 -64.57
CA VAL A 236 7.29 -42.76 -64.94
C VAL A 236 6.86 -44.10 -64.33
N PHE A 237 6.41 -44.12 -63.08
CA PHE A 237 5.90 -45.32 -62.42
C PHE A 237 4.66 -45.87 -63.13
N PHE A 238 3.68 -45.01 -63.46
CA PHE A 238 2.52 -45.43 -64.24
C PHE A 238 2.92 -45.92 -65.64
N ARG A 239 3.84 -45.24 -66.32
CA ARG A 239 4.33 -45.64 -67.64
C ARG A 239 5.09 -46.97 -67.60
N TRP A 240 5.81 -47.26 -66.51
CA TRP A 240 6.46 -48.55 -66.28
C TRP A 240 5.44 -49.65 -65.97
N TYR A 241 4.47 -49.38 -65.09
CA TYR A 241 3.40 -50.30 -64.70
C TYR A 241 2.53 -50.71 -65.90
N PHE A 242 2.19 -49.79 -66.79
CA PHE A 242 1.37 -50.06 -67.98
C PHE A 242 2.17 -50.55 -69.21
N LYS A 243 3.51 -50.55 -69.19
CA LYS A 243 4.36 -51.20 -70.22
C LYS A 243 4.88 -52.58 -69.79
N GLY A 244 4.73 -52.94 -68.52
CA GLY A 244 5.18 -54.21 -67.93
C GLY A 244 4.10 -55.30 -67.88
N ASN A 245 2.98 -55.10 -68.58
CA ASN A 245 1.89 -56.06 -68.81
C ASN A 245 1.41 -55.93 -70.25
#